data_AF-H9UJP5-F1
#
_entry.id   AF-H9UJP5-F1
#
_cell.length_a   1.000
_cell.length_b   1.000
_cell.length_c   1.000
_cell.angle_alpha   90.00
_cell.angle_beta   90.00
_cell.angle_gamma   90.00
#
_symmetry.space_group_name_H-M   'P 1'
#
loop_
_entity.id
_entity.type
_entity.pdbx_description
1 polymer ?
#
loop_
_entity_poly.entity_id
_entity_poly.type
_entity_poly.pdbx_seq_one_letter_code
_entity_poly.pdbx_strand_id
1 'polypeptide(L)' 'MKSFEERLERLEEINEQIRSGSIPLSDATKLFEEGIKLARSLEKELRAIERRVEIVVQDSGDDDEKPVLELFPELDQG' A
#
# COMPACT_ATOMS: atom_id res chain seq x y z
N MET A 1 -17.04 1.12 6.24
CA MET A 1 -15.60 0.98 5.91
C MET A 1 -15.33 1.91 4.75
N LYS A 2 -14.22 2.64 4.76
CA LYS A 2 -13.78 3.40 3.57
C LYS A 2 -13.26 2.43 2.52
N SER A 3 -13.48 2.72 1.25
CA SER A 3 -12.92 2.00 0.10
C SER A 3 -11.39 2.03 0.09
N PHE A 4 -10.78 1.27 -0.82
CA PHE A 4 -9.33 1.30 -1.03
C PHE A 4 -8.91 2.68 -1.56
N GLU A 5 -9.63 3.18 -2.55
CA GLU A 5 -9.41 4.45 -3.23
C GLU A 5 -9.50 5.63 -2.24
N GLU A 6 -10.52 5.67 -1.38
CA GLU A 6 -10.65 6.73 -0.36
C GLU A 6 -9.51 6.70 0.68
N ARG A 7 -8.95 5.53 0.98
CA ARG A 7 -7.81 5.42 1.90
C ARG A 7 -6.49 5.80 1.23
N LEU A 8 -6.36 5.50 -0.06
CA LEU A 8 -5.22 5.90 -0.87
C LEU A 8 -5.18 7.41 -1.04
N GLU A 9 -6.30 8.03 -1.42
CA GLU A 9 -6.46 9.49 -1.52
C GLU A 9 -6.10 10.17 -0.20
N ARG A 10 -6.58 9.63 0.93
CA ARG A 10 -6.21 10.15 2.25
C ARG A 10 -4.72 10.06 2.53
N LEU A 11 -4.05 8.98 2.12
CA LEU A 11 -2.61 8.83 2.30
C LEU A 11 -1.83 9.85 1.47
N GLU A 12 -2.29 10.16 0.26
CA GLU A 12 -1.71 11.20 -0.61
C GLU A 12 -1.88 12.60 0.01
N GLU A 13 -3.07 12.93 0.51
CA GLU A 13 -3.32 14.19 1.24
C GLU A 13 -2.39 14.37 2.45
N ILE A 14 -2.16 13.29 3.21
CA ILE A 14 -1.27 13.30 4.38
C ILE A 14 0.17 13.60 3.93
N ASN A 15 0.63 12.95 2.86
CA ASN A 15 1.97 13.14 2.30
C ASN A 15 2.16 14.59 1.81
N GLU A 16 1.17 15.18 1.14
CA GLU A 16 1.21 16.59 0.73
C GLU A 16 1.28 17.54 1.92
N GLN A 17 0.44 17.32 2.94
CA GLN A 17 0.44 18.14 4.16
C GLN A 17 1.78 18.09 4.90
N ILE A 18 2.39 16.90 5.02
CA ILE A 18 3.71 16.76 5.64
C ILE A 18 4.79 17.46 4.80
N ARG A 19 4.75 17.33 3.47
CA ARG A 19 5.72 17.96 2.55
C ARG A 19 5.63 19.48 2.52
N SER A 20 4.43 20.04 2.73
CA SER A 20 4.22 21.49 2.75
C SER A 20 5.04 22.20 3.84
N GLY A 21 5.40 21.48 4.92
CA GLY A 21 6.23 22.00 6.00
C GLY A 21 5.56 23.09 6.86
N SER A 22 4.31 23.46 6.58
CA SER A 22 3.57 24.52 7.27
C SER A 22 2.77 24.03 8.48
N ILE A 23 2.94 22.76 8.87
CA ILE A 23 2.20 22.14 9.98
C ILE A 23 3.04 22.10 11.27
N PRO A 24 2.42 22.35 12.44
CA PRO A 24 3.09 22.17 13.73
C PRO A 24 3.60 20.73 13.90
N LEU A 25 4.73 20.56 14.59
CA LEU A 25 5.34 19.25 14.82
C LEU A 25 4.38 18.24 15.46
N SER A 26 3.55 18.68 16.41
CA SER A 26 2.56 17.82 17.06
C SER A 26 1.52 17.25 16.09
N ASP A 27 1.17 18.01 15.06
CA ASP A 27 0.19 17.61 14.05
C ASP A 27 0.87 16.78 12.95
N ALA A 28 2.12 17.11 12.60
CA ALA A 28 2.95 16.29 11.73
C ALA A 28 3.12 14.86 12.28
N THR A 29 3.37 14.71 13.58
CA THR A 29 3.48 13.39 14.22
C THR A 29 2.17 12.61 14.11
N LYS A 30 1.02 13.24 14.33
CA LYS A 30 -0.29 12.57 14.20
C LYS A 30 -0.58 12.14 12.76
N LEU A 31 -0.31 13.03 11.80
CA LEU A 31 -0.47 12.74 10.37
C LEU A 31 0.46 11.61 9.93
N PHE A 32 1.69 11.58 10.43
CA PHE A 32 2.62 10.48 10.16
C PHE A 32 2.11 9.15 10.70
N GLU A 33 1.63 9.11 11.96
CA GLU A 33 1.02 7.90 12.53
C GLU A 33 -0.20 7.42 11.75
N GLU A 34 -1.06 8.34 11.32
CA GLU A 34 -2.21 8.05 10.45
C GLU A 34 -1.74 7.45 9.12
N GLY A 35 -0.76 8.09 8.47
CA GLY A 35 -0.20 7.66 7.20
C GLY A 35 0.40 6.25 7.28
N ILE A 36 1.15 5.92 8.34
CA ILE A 36 1.71 4.58 8.54
C ILE A 36 0.60 3.52 8.70
N LYS A 37 -0.47 3.84 9.44
CA LYS A 37 -1.61 2.92 9.59
C LYS A 37 -2.34 2.71 8.26
N LEU A 38 -2.54 3.77 7.48
CA LEU A 38 -3.16 3.69 6.16
C LEU A 38 -2.31 2.85 5.21
N ALA A 39 -1.02 3.15 5.08
CA ALA A 39 -0.08 2.42 4.23
C ALA A 39 -0.08 0.90 4.54
N ARG A 40 0.05 0.52 5.82
CA ARG A 40 -0.01 -0.89 6.23
C ARG A 40 -1.34 -1.56 5.89
N SER A 41 -2.46 -0.82 5.98
CA SER A 41 -3.77 -1.35 5.65
C SER A 41 -3.95 -1.59 4.16
N LEU A 42 -3.45 -0.67 3.32
CA LEU A 42 -3.50 -0.75 1.86
C LEU A 42 -2.60 -1.89 1.37
N GLU A 43 -1.38 -1.99 1.91
CA GLU A 43 -0.44 -3.07 1.61
C GLU A 43 -1.04 -4.44 1.93
N LYS A 44 -1.68 -4.60 3.09
CA LYS A 44 -2.32 -5.87 3.47
C LYS A 44 -3.41 -6.29 2.50
N GLU A 45 -4.19 -5.33 2.00
CA GLU A 45 -5.26 -5.58 1.05
C GLU A 45 -4.73 -5.92 -0.33
N LEU A 46 -3.73 -5.18 -0.82
CA LEU A 46 -3.03 -5.51 -2.07
C LEU A 46 -2.45 -6.92 -2.02
N ARG A 47 -1.76 -7.29 -0.94
CA ARG A 47 -1.24 -8.66 -0.74
C ARG A 47 -2.34 -9.72 -0.74
N ALA A 48 -3.55 -9.37 -0.28
CA ALA A 48 -4.68 -10.31 -0.32
C ALA A 48 -5.24 -10.47 -1.73
N ILE A 49 -5.21 -9.42 -2.55
CA ILE A 49 -5.62 -9.45 -3.96
C ILE A 49 -4.57 -10.22 -4.77
N GLU A 50 -3.29 -9.93 -4.59
CA GLU A 50 -2.15 -10.61 -5.19
C GLU A 50 -2.24 -12.13 -5.00
N ARG A 51 -2.38 -12.61 -3.76
CA ARG A 51 -2.57 -14.06 -3.50
C ARG A 51 -3.77 -14.67 -4.22
N ARG A 52 -4.85 -13.92 -4.39
CA ARG A 52 -6.03 -14.42 -5.12
C ARG A 52 -5.74 -14.53 -6.62
N VAL A 53 -4.97 -13.58 -7.17
CA VAL A 53 -4.51 -13.63 -8.56
C VAL A 53 -3.57 -14.82 -8.77
N GLU A 54 -2.62 -15.06 -7.87
CA GLU A 54 -1.71 -16.22 -7.92
C GLU A 54 -2.47 -17.54 -8.02
N ILE A 55 -3.47 -17.74 -7.17
CA ILE A 55 -4.28 -18.97 -7.15
C ILE A 55 -4.99 -19.16 -8.50
N VAL A 56 -5.55 -18.08 -9.07
CA VAL A 56 -6.27 -18.15 -10.35
C VAL A 56 -5.30 -18.44 -11.51
N VAL A 57 -4.12 -17.83 -11.52
CA VAL A 57 -3.11 -18.06 -12.56
C VAL A 57 -2.59 -19.50 -12.49
N GLN A 58 -2.30 -20.01 -11.29
CA GLN A 58 -1.87 -21.40 -11.09
C GLN A 58 -2.93 -22.42 -11.56
N ASP A 59 -4.21 -22.15 -11.33
CA ASP A 59 -5.32 -23.03 -11.76
C ASP A 59 -5.53 -22.98 -13.30
N SER A 60 -5.03 -21.95 -13.97
CA SER A 60 -5.16 -21.75 -15.42
C SER A 60 -4.12 -22.53 -16.24
N GLY A 61 -3.12 -23.16 -15.61
CA GLY A 61 -2.12 -24.02 -16.27
C GLY A 61 -1.06 -23.30 -17.09
N ASP A 62 -0.97 -21.97 -17.01
CA ASP A 62 0.09 -21.16 -17.62
C ASP A 62 1.31 -21.15 -16.68
N ASP A 63 2.11 -22.23 -16.74
CA ASP A 63 3.28 -22.46 -15.87
C ASP A 63 4.57 -21.78 -16.37
N ASP A 64 4.56 -21.18 -17.57
CA ASP A 64 5.80 -20.70 -18.22
C ASP A 64 6.27 -19.30 -17.76
N GLU A 65 5.42 -18.50 -17.10
CA GLU A 65 5.83 -17.22 -16.52
C GLU A 65 5.12 -16.95 -15.19
N LYS A 66 5.83 -17.08 -14.05
CA LYS A 66 5.29 -16.65 -12.76
C LYS A 66 5.07 -15.13 -12.77
N PRO A 67 3.86 -14.62 -12.52
CA PRO A 67 3.63 -13.19 -12.48
C PRO A 67 4.40 -12.57 -11.30
N VAL A 68 5.12 -11.48 -11.56
CA VAL A 68 5.74 -10.66 -10.52
C VAL A 68 4.64 -9.78 -9.92
N LEU A 69 4.19 -10.14 -8.72
CA LEU A 69 3.05 -9.47 -8.07
C LEU A 69 3.46 -8.59 -6.89
N GLU A 70 4.71 -8.70 -6.44
CA GLU A 70 5.22 -7.91 -5.33
C GLU A 70 5.31 -6.43 -5.71
N LEU A 71 4.79 -5.54 -4.86
CA LEU A 71 4.84 -4.09 -5.11
C LEU A 71 6.26 -3.52 -5.06
N PHE A 72 7.18 -4.13 -4.30
CA PHE A 72 8.55 -3.66 -4.10
C PHE A 72 9.55 -4.82 -3.84
N PRO A 73 9.80 -5.70 -4.82
CA PRO A 73 10.68 -6.87 -4.65
C PRO A 73 12.14 -6.50 -4.31
N GLU A 74 12.52 -5.24 -4.55
CA GLU A 74 13.86 -4.72 -4.30
C GLU A 74 14.07 -4.25 -2.84
N LEU A 75 12.99 -4.05 -2.07
CA LEU A 75 13.07 -3.54 -0.69
C LEU A 75 13.19 -4.65 0.37
N ASP A 76 12.87 -5.90 0.02
CA ASP A 76 13.02 -7.08 0.90
C ASP A 76 14.42 -7.73 0.79
N GLN A 77 15.28 -7.21 -0.09
CA GLN A 77 16.69 -7.62 -0.19
C GLN A 77 17.54 -6.84 0.81
N GLY A 78 17.47 -7.25 2.07
CA GLY A 78 18.39 -6.81 3.13
C GLY A 78 19.83 -7.27 2.91
#